data_AF-A0A257NE46-F1
#
_entry.id   AF-A0A257NE46-F1
#
_cell.length_a   1.000
_cell.length_b   1.000
_cell.length_c   1.000
_cell.angle_alpha   90.00
_cell.angle_beta   90.00
_cell.angle_gamma   90.00
#
_symmetry.space_group_name_H-M   'P 1'
#
loop_
_entity.id
_entity.type
_entity.pdbx_description
1 polymer ?
#
loop_
_entity_poly.entity_id
_entity_poly.type
_entity_poly.pdbx_seq_one_letter_code
_entity_poly.pdbx_strand_id
1 'polypeptide(L)' 'MGLTVLKTRTFYWVSQIGMLAGTLVYVNAGTQLAKIESLSGILSPALVGSFALIGVFPIIAKKIVEYFPHAQ' A
#
# COMPACT_ATOMS: atom_id res chain seq x y z
N MET A 1 -22.58 8.46 16.94
CA MET A 1 -22.16 9.39 15.86
C MET A 1 -20.99 8.75 15.11
N GLY A 2 -21.16 8.47 13.80
CA GLY A 2 -20.06 8.52 12.83
C GLY A 2 -19.31 7.23 12.44
N LEU A 3 -19.75 6.03 12.80
CA LEU A 3 -19.07 4.79 12.36
C LEU A 3 -20.03 3.95 11.52
N THR A 4 -19.63 3.66 10.29
CA THR A 4 -20.29 2.69 9.41
C THR A 4 -20.46 1.39 10.19
N VAL A 5 -21.67 0.81 10.20
CA VAL A 5 -21.95 -0.43 10.94
C VAL A 5 -21.28 -1.60 10.23
N LEU A 6 -20.00 -1.81 10.50
CA LEU A 6 -19.18 -2.90 9.97
C LEU A 6 -19.13 -4.04 11.00
N LYS A 7 -19.36 -5.27 10.54
CA LYS A 7 -19.17 -6.48 11.36
C LYS A 7 -17.71 -6.53 11.83
N THR A 8 -17.46 -6.74 13.13
CA THR A 8 -16.11 -6.78 13.72
C THR A 8 -15.18 -7.75 13.00
N ARG A 9 -15.69 -8.92 12.60
CA ARG A 9 -14.94 -9.92 11.85
C ARG A 9 -14.51 -9.43 10.46
N THR A 10 -15.38 -8.73 9.76
CA THR A 10 -15.08 -8.12 8.45
C THR A 10 -14.04 -7.02 8.61
N PHE A 11 -14.24 -6.11 9.57
CA PHE A 11 -13.28 -5.05 9.87
C PHE A 11 -11.90 -5.61 10.17
N TYR A 12 -11.82 -6.62 11.04
CA TYR A 12 -10.55 -7.21 11.46
C TYR A 12 -9.77 -7.78 10.27
N TRP A 13 -10.34 -8.75 9.54
CA TRP A 13 -9.60 -9.44 8.48
C TRP A 13 -9.27 -8.54 7.28
N VAL A 14 -10.19 -7.65 6.89
CA VAL A 14 -9.92 -6.68 5.81
C VAL A 14 -8.80 -5.72 6.22
N SER A 15 -8.82 -5.23 7.47
CA SER A 15 -7.78 -4.32 7.96
C SER A 15 -6.43 -5.02 8.07
N GLN A 16 -6.38 -6.27 8.54
CA GLN A 16 -5.11 -7.01 8.63
C GLN A 16 -4.48 -7.19 7.24
N ILE A 17 -5.25 -7.63 6.24
CA ILE A 17 -4.74 -7.82 4.87
C ILE A 17 -4.28 -6.49 4.28
N GLY A 18 -5.08 -5.43 4.42
CA GLY A 18 -4.75 -4.09 3.93
C GLY A 18 -3.48 -3.53 4.59
N MET A 19 -3.36 -3.65 5.91
CA MET A 19 -2.18 -3.19 6.65
C MET A 19 -0.94 -3.99 6.29
N LEU A 20 -1.03 -5.32 6.14
CA LEU A 20 0.12 -6.14 5.75
C LEU A 20 0.62 -5.74 4.37
N ALA A 21 -0.28 -5.63 3.38
CA ALA A 21 0.08 -5.19 2.03
C ALA A 21 0.71 -3.79 2.04
N GLY A 22 0.09 -2.82 2.73
CA GLY A 22 0.62 -1.47 2.84
C GLY A 22 1.98 -1.40 3.54
N THR A 23 2.16 -2.19 4.60
CA THR A 23 3.42 -2.28 5.35
C THR A 23 4.54 -2.81 4.46
N LEU A 24 4.28 -3.85 3.65
CA LEU A 24 5.27 -4.40 2.72
C LEU A 24 5.74 -3.36 1.70
N VAL A 25 4.81 -2.60 1.10
CA VAL A 25 5.14 -1.52 0.14
C VAL A 25 5.96 -0.43 0.82
N TYR A 26 5.54 0.00 2.01
CA TYR A 26 6.21 1.07 2.76
C TYR A 26 7.61 0.67 3.21
N VAL A 27 7.76 -0.52 3.79
CA VAL A 27 9.06 -1.05 4.23
C VAL A 27 9.98 -1.25 3.03
N ASN A 28 9.49 -1.79 1.91
CA ASN A 28 10.29 -1.94 0.69
C ASN A 28 10.88 -0.59 0.25
N ALA A 29 10.05 0.45 0.17
CA ALA A 29 10.52 1.79 -0.17
C ALA A 29 11.52 2.36 0.85
N GLY A 30 11.26 2.17 2.15
CA GLY A 30 12.19 2.57 3.21
C GLY A 30 13.55 1.87 3.11
N THR A 31 13.57 0.57 2.80
CA THR A 31 14.82 -0.18 2.60
C THR A 31 15.57 0.24 1.35
N GLN A 32 14.87 0.65 0.29
CA GLN A 32 15.50 1.21 -0.91
C GLN A 32 16.07 2.59 -0.64
N LEU A 33 15.35 3.42 0.13
CA LEU A 33 15.82 4.73 0.60
C LEU A 33 17.09 4.63 1.45
N ALA A 34 17.15 3.66 2.36
CA ALA A 34 18.31 3.45 3.23
C ALA A 34 19.59 3.03 2.47
N LYS A 35 19.46 2.54 1.23
CA LYS A 35 20.59 2.15 0.37
C LYS A 35 21.16 3.31 -0.45
N ILE A 36 20.61 4.51 -0.32
CA ILE A 36 21.08 5.69 -1.06
C ILE A 36 22.36 6.19 -0.39
N GLU A 37 23.51 5.82 -0.96
CA GLU A 37 24.82 6.32 -0.54
C GLU A 37 25.29 7.55 -1.36
N SER A 38 24.59 7.88 -2.46
CA SER A 38 24.87 9.07 -3.27
C SER A 38 23.61 9.63 -3.97
N LEU A 39 23.63 10.93 -4.33
CA LEU A 39 22.56 11.61 -5.07
C LEU A 39 22.21 10.94 -6.41
N SER A 40 23.17 10.28 -7.07
CA SER A 40 22.89 9.50 -8.29
C SER A 40 22.01 8.27 -8.01
N GLY A 41 22.11 7.71 -6.80
CA GLY A 41 21.31 6.56 -6.35
C GLY A 41 19.82 6.88 -6.19
N ILE A 42 19.46 8.17 -6.08
CA ILE A 42 18.06 8.62 -6.00
C ILE A 42 17.34 8.36 -7.32
N LEU A 43 18.05 8.44 -8.45
CA LEU A 43 17.50 8.15 -9.78
C LEU A 43 17.65 6.67 -10.16
N SER A 44 18.02 5.80 -9.22
CA SER A 44 18.12 4.37 -9.53
C SER A 44 16.75 3.82 -9.94
N PRO A 45 16.68 2.98 -11.00
CA PRO A 45 15.41 2.41 -11.45
C PRO A 45 14.66 1.67 -10.33
N ALA A 46 15.40 1.05 -9.40
CA ALA A 46 14.85 0.33 -8.27
C ALA A 46 14.13 1.27 -7.28
N LEU A 47 14.74 2.39 -6.92
CA LEU A 47 14.15 3.35 -5.98
C LEU A 47 12.97 4.11 -6.60
N VAL A 48 13.12 4.54 -7.86
CA VAL A 48 12.02 5.14 -8.63
C VAL A 48 10.83 4.17 -8.71
N GLY A 49 11.11 2.88 -8.95
CA GLY A 49 10.13 1.80 -8.90
C GLY A 49 9.42 1.71 -7.55
N SER A 50 10.14 1.75 -6.43
CA SER A 50 9.54 1.72 -5.08
C SER A 50 8.67 2.92 -4.77
N PHE A 51 9.10 4.13 -5.16
CA PHE A 51 8.28 5.33 -4.97
C PHE A 51 7.03 5.32 -5.85
N ALA A 52 7.17 4.90 -7.10
CA ALA A 52 6.02 4.67 -7.97
C ALA A 52 5.07 3.64 -7.37
N LEU A 53 5.60 2.57 -6.76
CA LEU A 53 4.81 1.55 -6.06
C LEU A 53 4.00 2.15 -4.89
N ILE A 54 4.57 3.04 -4.09
CA ILE A 54 3.82 3.75 -3.03
C ILE A 54 2.67 4.56 -3.62
N GLY A 55 2.91 5.31 -4.70
CA GLY A 55 1.88 6.16 -5.32
C GLY A 55 0.81 5.39 -6.08
N VAL A 56 1.19 4.30 -6.76
CA VAL A 56 0.31 3.50 -7.61
C VAL A 56 -0.49 2.48 -6.81
N PHE A 57 0.06 1.98 -5.70
CA PHE A 57 -0.60 0.97 -4.86
C PHE A 57 -2.03 1.35 -4.43
N PRO A 58 -2.31 2.55 -3.90
CA PRO A 58 -3.67 2.95 -3.52
C PRO A 58 -4.64 2.96 -4.69
N ILE A 59 -4.16 3.32 -5.89
CA ILE A 59 -4.97 3.37 -7.11
C ILE A 59 -5.35 1.95 -7.55
N ILE A 60 -4.38 1.04 -7.57
CA ILE A 60 -4.63 -0.39 -7.87
C ILE A 60 -5.58 -0.99 -6.83
N ALA A 61 -5.31 -0.76 -5.54
CA ALA A 61 -6.15 -1.26 -4.46
C ALA A 61 -7.61 -0.78 -4.60
N LYS A 62 -7.80 0.52 -4.89
CA LYS A 62 -9.12 1.09 -5.16
C LYS A 62 -9.80 0.43 -6.36
N LYS A 63 -9.06 0.23 -7.47
CA LYS A 63 -9.59 -0.41 -8.67
C LYS A 63 -10.01 -1.86 -8.42
N ILE A 64 -9.22 -2.63 -7.68
CA ILE A 64 -9.56 -4.00 -7.29
C ILE A 64 -10.87 -4.00 -6.50
N VAL A 65 -11.02 -3.13 -5.51
CA VAL A 65 -12.26 -3.03 -4.72
C VAL A 65 -13.45 -2.62 -5.60
N GLU A 66 -13.28 -1.69 -6.54
CA GLU A 66 -14.32 -1.31 -7.52
C GLU A 66 -14.75 -2.49 -8.42
N TYR A 67 -13.83 -3.39 -8.79
CA TYR A 67 -14.12 -4.58 -9.59
C TYR A 67 -14.84 -5.70 -8.83
N PHE A 68 -14.76 -5.70 -7.49
CA PHE A 68 -15.48 -6.64 -6.63
C PHE A 68 -16.53 -5.93 -5.77
N PRO A 69 -17.56 -5.30 -6.35
CA PRO A 69 -18.55 -4.51 -5.61
C PRO A 69 -19.49 -5.38 -4.75
N HIS A 70 -19.38 -6.72 -4.81
CA HIS A 70 -20.30 -7.66 -4.14
C HIS A 70 -19.85 -8.12 -2.74
N ALA A 71 -19.26 -7.23 -1.96
CA ALA A 71 -19.09 -7.42 -0.52
C ALA A 71 -19.83 -6.31 0.24
N GLN A 72 -21.15 -6.25 0.06
CA GLN A 72 -22.07 -5.53 0.95
C GLN A 72 -22.78 -6.53 1.86
#